data_AF-A0A453H0Y3-F1
#
_entry.id   AF-A0A453H0Y3-F1
#
_cell.length_a   1.000
_cell.length_b   1.000
_cell.length_c   1.000
_cell.angle_alpha   90.00
_cell.angle_beta   90.00
_cell.angle_gamma   90.00
#
_symmetry.space_group_name_H-M   'P 1'
#
loop_
_entity.id
_entity.type
_entity.pdbx_description
1 polymer ?
#
loop_
_entity_poly.entity_id
_entity_poly.type
_entity_poly.pdbx_seq_one_letter_code
_entity_poly.pdbx_strand_id
1 'polypeptide(L)'
;DPSNGRKGWRWHRLPPPPASANGCHALIDKDGGGGDPILVVSSADGTHCFHTFTNTWFEAGGGRLPFAGRAHRVPELDNLWFGIASAWPSDLCAMDLYPLCGLRPEAPRLAYSWGDLSLPDDWEMMDCSMVYLGGGRFCVAKIFEFCLGDDRKGMGVISGLEVVRQGEPSKLVMVKHKSKLYKFTRGEIQCIL
;
A
#
# COMPACT_ATOMS: atom_id res chain seq x y z
N ASP A 1 -26.47 -9.31 -42.69
CA ASP A 1 -27.15 -9.44 -41.39
C ASP A 1 -26.09 -9.48 -40.28
N PRO A 2 -25.93 -8.44 -39.45
CA PRO A 2 -24.84 -8.35 -38.50
C PRO A 2 -25.17 -9.19 -37.25
N SER A 3 -24.66 -10.42 -37.21
CA SER A 3 -24.84 -11.32 -36.08
C SER A 3 -24.01 -10.88 -34.87
N ASN A 4 -24.67 -10.18 -33.95
CA ASN A 4 -24.54 -10.33 -32.50
C ASN A 4 -23.11 -10.51 -31.93
N GLY A 5 -22.27 -9.48 -32.05
CA GLY A 5 -21.01 -9.40 -31.32
C GLY A 5 -21.26 -9.14 -29.83
N ARG A 6 -21.15 -10.18 -28.99
CA ARG A 6 -21.12 -10.03 -27.53
C ARG A 6 -20.02 -9.03 -27.16
N LYS A 7 -20.38 -7.87 -26.64
CA LYS A 7 -19.44 -6.89 -26.05
C LYS A 7 -18.87 -7.51 -24.77
N GLY A 8 -17.76 -8.23 -24.90
CA GLY A 8 -16.97 -8.73 -23.78
C GLY A 8 -15.93 -7.71 -23.35
N TRP A 9 -15.53 -7.76 -22.08
CA TRP A 9 -14.38 -7.02 -21.57
C TRP A 9 -13.10 -7.56 -22.22
N ARG A 10 -12.23 -6.65 -22.70
CA ARG A 10 -10.91 -6.99 -23.22
C ARG A 10 -9.87 -6.31 -22.34
N TRP A 11 -8.89 -7.08 -21.88
CA TRP A 11 -7.72 -6.53 -21.20
C TRP A 11 -6.84 -5.85 -22.25
N HIS A 12 -6.61 -4.56 -22.06
CA HIS A 12 -5.62 -3.82 -22.84
C HIS A 12 -4.35 -3.70 -22.00
N ARG A 13 -3.22 -4.11 -22.57
CA ARG A 13 -1.92 -3.97 -21.91
C ARG A 13 -1.54 -2.49 -21.95
N LEU A 14 -1.29 -1.92 -20.78
CA LEU A 14 -0.74 -0.56 -20.69
C LEU A 14 0.66 -0.52 -21.31
N PRO A 15 1.10 0.63 -21.85
CA PRO A 15 2.50 0.82 -22.21
C PRO A 15 3.39 0.47 -21.01
N PRO A 16 4.52 -0.22 -21.21
CA PRO A 16 5.40 -0.57 -20.11
C PRO A 16 5.88 0.71 -19.41
N PRO A 17 5.99 0.69 -18.07
CA PRO A 17 6.57 1.80 -17.33
C PRO A 17 8.04 2.00 -17.74
N PRO A 18 8.58 3.23 -17.60
CA PRO A 18 9.99 3.54 -17.91
C PRO A 18 11.02 2.74 -17.09
N ALA A 19 10.61 2.18 -15.94
CA ALA A 19 11.46 1.41 -15.03
C ALA A 19 10.81 0.07 -14.64
N SER A 20 11.62 -0.86 -14.12
CA SER A 20 11.10 -2.11 -13.56
C SER A 20 10.13 -1.83 -12.41
N ALA A 21 8.85 -2.15 -12.60
CA ALA A 21 7.76 -1.82 -11.68
C ALA A 21 7.67 -2.78 -10.49
N ASN A 22 8.78 -2.97 -9.78
CA ASN A 22 8.89 -3.93 -8.69
C ASN A 22 8.74 -3.26 -7.30
N GLY A 23 8.28 -2.01 -7.26
CA GLY A 23 8.13 -1.24 -6.03
C GLY A 23 6.67 -1.10 -5.60
N CYS A 24 6.23 0.14 -5.40
CA CYS A 24 4.88 0.44 -4.94
C CYS A 24 4.03 1.11 -6.01
N HIS A 25 2.71 1.03 -5.83
CA HIS A 25 1.76 1.64 -6.73
C HIS A 25 0.55 2.20 -5.99
N ALA A 26 -0.03 3.26 -6.55
CA ALA A 26 -1.22 3.92 -6.03
C ALA A 26 -2.10 4.41 -7.19
N LEU A 27 -3.39 4.55 -6.94
CA LEU A 27 -4.31 5.18 -7.88
C LEU A 27 -4.71 6.54 -7.32
N ILE A 28 -4.50 7.60 -8.11
CA ILE A 28 -5.05 8.92 -7.86
C ILE A 28 -6.29 9.08 -8.72
N ASP A 29 -7.45 9.01 -8.08
CA ASP A 29 -8.74 9.27 -8.67
C ASP A 29 -9.37 10.45 -7.92
N LYS A 30 -10.04 11.36 -8.62
CA LYS A 30 -10.74 12.49 -8.00
C LYS A 30 -12.21 12.13 -7.89
N ASP A 31 -12.66 11.76 -6.69
CA ASP A 31 -14.05 11.33 -6.47
C ASP A 31 -15.04 12.37 -7.00
N GLY A 32 -15.95 11.94 -7.88
CA GLY A 32 -17.08 12.73 -8.36
C GLY A 32 -16.73 13.93 -9.25
N GLY A 33 -15.48 14.09 -9.66
CA GLY A 33 -14.97 15.32 -10.27
C GLY A 33 -14.37 15.16 -11.65
N GLY A 34 -14.88 14.28 -12.52
CA GLY A 34 -14.57 14.21 -13.96
C GLY A 34 -13.09 14.21 -14.37
N GLY A 35 -12.19 13.96 -13.44
CA GLY A 35 -10.75 13.98 -13.64
C GLY A 35 -10.26 12.59 -14.01
N ASP A 36 -9.29 12.53 -14.90
CA ASP A 36 -8.76 11.26 -15.35
C ASP A 36 -7.92 10.61 -14.23
N PRO A 37 -8.09 9.31 -13.97
CA PRO A 37 -7.30 8.63 -12.98
C PRO A 37 -5.83 8.60 -13.40
N ILE A 38 -4.95 8.75 -12.42
CA ILE A 38 -3.51 8.67 -12.62
C ILE A 38 -2.98 7.49 -11.81
N LEU A 39 -2.36 6.54 -12.51
CA LEU A 39 -1.66 5.43 -11.89
C LEU A 39 -0.26 5.92 -11.51
N VAL A 40 0.07 5.86 -10.23
CA VAL A 40 1.40 6.15 -9.72
C VAL A 40 2.14 4.82 -9.52
N VAL A 41 3.35 4.74 -10.04
CA VAL A 41 4.25 3.58 -9.88
C VAL A 41 5.60 4.11 -9.44
N SER A 42 6.11 3.59 -8.33
CA SER A 42 7.45 3.92 -7.85
C SER A 42 8.35 2.69 -7.87
N SER A 43 9.57 2.88 -8.34
CA SER A 43 10.63 1.88 -8.48
C SER A 43 11.93 2.37 -7.82
N ALA A 44 13.02 1.63 -8.00
CA ALA A 44 14.35 2.07 -7.57
C ALA A 44 14.78 3.39 -8.23
N ASP A 45 14.30 3.65 -9.44
CA ASP A 45 14.75 4.77 -10.29
C ASP A 45 13.92 6.06 -10.06
N GLY A 46 12.82 5.99 -9.31
CA GLY A 46 12.00 7.15 -8.99
C GLY A 46 10.49 6.84 -8.98
N THR A 47 9.69 7.89 -9.13
CA THR A 47 8.23 7.79 -9.22
C THR A 47 7.77 8.22 -10.60
N HIS A 48 6.98 7.37 -11.24
CA HIS A 48 6.39 7.61 -12.54
C HIS A 48 4.88 7.59 -12.45
N CYS A 49 4.24 8.49 -13.17
CA CYS A 49 2.80 8.60 -13.24
C CYS A 49 2.33 8.27 -14.65
N PHE A 50 1.24 7.53 -14.75
CA PHE A 50 0.59 7.17 -15.99
C PHE A 50 -0.80 7.77 -16.04
N HIS A 51 -1.01 8.66 -17.00
CA HIS A 51 -2.28 9.33 -17.21
C HIS A 51 -3.15 8.45 -18.10
N THR A 52 -4.24 7.89 -17.55
CA THR A 52 -4.99 6.83 -18.24
C THR A 52 -5.72 7.32 -19.49
N PHE A 53 -6.08 8.60 -19.55
CA PHE A 53 -6.79 9.18 -20.70
C PHE A 53 -5.87 9.47 -21.89
N THR A 54 -4.75 10.16 -21.66
CA THR A 54 -3.76 10.46 -22.69
C THR A 54 -2.87 9.26 -23.02
N ASN A 55 -2.91 8.20 -22.21
CA ASN A 55 -2.12 6.98 -22.36
C ASN A 55 -0.59 7.26 -22.38
N THR A 56 -0.17 8.19 -21.51
CA THR A 56 1.21 8.69 -21.47
C THR A 56 1.81 8.58 -20.08
N TRP A 57 3.09 8.21 -20.03
CA TRP A 57 3.91 8.25 -18.82
C TRP A 57 4.57 9.63 -18.66
N PHE A 58 4.70 10.06 -17.42
CA PHE A 58 5.52 11.21 -17.03
C PHE A 58 6.26 10.91 -15.71
N GLU A 59 7.41 11.51 -15.53
CA GLU A 59 8.15 11.41 -14.28
C GLU A 59 7.55 12.36 -13.25
N ALA A 60 7.25 11.82 -12.07
CA ALA A 60 6.83 12.62 -10.94
C ALA A 60 8.09 12.98 -10.15
N GLY A 61 8.42 14.27 -10.11
CA GLY A 61 9.55 14.75 -9.32
C GLY A 61 9.41 14.34 -7.85
N GLY A 62 10.55 14.14 -7.17
CA GLY A 62 10.56 13.93 -5.72
C GLY A 62 10.96 12.56 -5.20
N GLY A 63 11.56 11.72 -6.05
CA GLY A 63 12.19 10.48 -5.63
C GLY A 63 11.21 9.32 -5.41
N ARG A 64 11.65 8.31 -4.66
CA ARG A 64 10.90 7.06 -4.44
C ARG A 64 9.84 7.25 -3.36
N LEU A 65 8.63 6.74 -3.62
CA LEU A 65 7.59 6.66 -2.60
C LEU A 65 8.01 5.72 -1.46
N PRO A 66 7.68 6.06 -0.20
CA PRO A 66 8.12 5.28 0.96
C PRO A 66 7.31 4.00 1.17
N PHE A 67 6.46 3.59 0.23
CA PHE A 67 5.59 2.43 0.37
C PHE A 67 6.21 1.15 -0.22
N ALA A 68 5.78 0.01 0.31
CA ALA A 68 5.87 -1.31 -0.29
C ALA A 68 4.48 -1.73 -0.81
N GLY A 69 4.43 -2.33 -2.00
CA GLY A 69 3.18 -2.83 -2.57
C GLY A 69 2.15 -1.73 -2.88
N ARG A 70 0.89 -1.97 -2.56
CA ARG A 70 -0.21 -1.06 -2.91
C ARG A 70 -0.48 -0.04 -1.81
N ALA A 71 -0.60 1.24 -2.19
CA ALA A 71 -1.19 2.26 -1.33
C ALA A 71 -2.69 2.45 -1.64
N HIS A 72 -3.50 2.61 -0.60
CA HIS A 72 -4.94 2.73 -0.64
C HIS A 72 -5.37 4.15 -0.27
N ARG A 73 -6.14 4.82 -1.14
CA ARG A 73 -6.76 6.10 -0.82
C ARG A 73 -7.87 5.90 0.21
N VAL A 74 -7.91 6.75 1.23
CA VAL A 74 -8.90 6.71 2.32
C VAL A 74 -9.58 8.08 2.43
N PRO A 75 -10.73 8.28 1.75
CA PRO A 75 -11.38 9.59 1.66
C PRO A 75 -11.75 10.22 3.02
N GLU A 76 -12.20 9.40 3.97
CA GLU A 76 -12.63 9.85 5.30
C GLU A 76 -11.45 10.31 6.21
N LEU A 77 -10.22 9.93 5.87
CA LEU A 77 -9.00 10.28 6.59
C LEU A 77 -8.15 11.26 5.76
N ASP A 78 -8.73 12.43 5.50
CA ASP A 78 -8.08 13.57 4.82
C ASP A 78 -7.67 13.28 3.36
N ASN A 79 -8.33 12.33 2.70
CA ASN A 79 -7.99 11.87 1.35
C ASN A 79 -6.55 11.36 1.21
N LEU A 80 -5.94 10.89 2.30
CA LEU A 80 -4.57 10.38 2.28
C LEU A 80 -4.49 8.98 1.68
N TRP A 81 -3.31 8.64 1.16
CA TRP A 81 -2.96 7.29 0.75
C TRP A 81 -2.24 6.58 1.87
N PHE A 82 -2.81 5.46 2.31
CA PHE A 82 -2.28 4.58 3.33
C PHE A 82 -1.52 3.44 2.67
N GLY A 83 -0.35 3.11 3.20
CA GLY A 83 0.44 1.98 2.72
C GLY A 83 1.36 1.46 3.81
N ILE A 84 2.05 0.36 3.50
CA ILE A 84 3.08 -0.20 4.35
C ILE A 84 4.41 0.45 3.98
N ALA A 85 5.18 0.92 4.95
CA ALA A 85 6.49 1.50 4.69
C ALA A 85 7.45 0.45 4.09
N SER A 86 8.24 0.85 3.08
CA SER A 86 9.29 -0.01 2.52
C SER A 86 10.49 -0.15 3.44
N ALA A 87 10.69 0.80 4.35
CA ALA A 87 11.72 0.73 5.38
C ALA A 87 11.25 -0.15 6.54
N TRP A 88 12.16 -0.93 7.11
CA TRP A 88 11.92 -1.66 8.36
C TRP A 88 11.58 -0.68 9.49
N PRO A 89 10.56 -0.93 10.33
CA PRO A 89 9.82 -2.19 10.54
C PRO A 89 8.52 -2.36 9.75
N SER A 90 8.42 -1.73 8.56
CA SER A 90 7.25 -1.81 7.68
C SER A 90 5.97 -1.35 8.37
N ASP A 91 6.03 -0.13 8.90
CA ASP A 91 4.93 0.51 9.59
C ASP A 91 3.78 0.87 8.66
N LEU A 92 2.57 0.97 9.21
CA LEU A 92 1.49 1.64 8.51
C LEU A 92 1.84 3.12 8.41
N CYS A 93 1.74 3.69 7.23
CA CYS A 93 2.01 5.11 7.00
C CYS A 93 1.01 5.73 6.03
N ALA A 94 0.89 7.06 6.07
CA ALA A 94 0.00 7.81 5.22
C ALA A 94 0.69 9.02 4.59
N MET A 95 0.36 9.32 3.34
CA MET A 95 0.97 10.37 2.54
C MET A 95 -0.07 11.04 1.64
N ASP A 96 0.09 12.34 1.41
CA ASP A 96 -0.66 13.05 0.36
C ASP A 96 0.05 12.88 -0.99
N LEU A 97 -0.61 12.24 -1.95
CA LEU A 97 -0.07 11.99 -3.29
C LEU A 97 -0.52 13.02 -4.33
N TYR A 98 -1.45 13.92 -4.02
CA TYR A 98 -1.88 14.94 -4.98
C TYR A 98 -0.75 15.81 -5.55
N PRO A 99 0.31 16.18 -4.79
CA PRO A 99 1.43 16.96 -5.31
C PRO A 99 2.17 16.32 -6.50
N LEU A 100 2.10 14.99 -6.67
CA LEU A 100 2.74 14.28 -7.79
C LEU A 100 2.08 14.57 -9.14
N CYS A 101 0.83 15.04 -9.15
CA CYS A 101 0.00 15.20 -10.34
C CYS A 101 -0.41 16.65 -10.61
N GLY A 102 0.23 17.61 -9.94
CA GLY A 102 0.04 19.03 -10.18
C GLY A 102 0.70 19.52 -11.47
N LEU A 103 0.43 20.77 -11.85
CA LEU A 103 1.12 21.45 -12.97
C LEU A 103 2.64 21.54 -12.77
N ARG A 104 3.08 21.48 -11.52
CA ARG A 104 4.48 21.36 -11.11
C ARG A 104 4.56 20.21 -10.12
N PRO A 105 4.93 19.00 -10.56
CA PRO A 105 5.05 17.85 -9.67
C PRO A 105 6.08 18.11 -8.57
N GLU A 106 5.72 17.84 -7.33
CA GLU A 106 6.57 18.00 -6.16
C GLU A 106 6.65 16.70 -5.35
N ALA A 107 7.72 16.59 -4.56
CA ALA A 107 7.93 15.45 -3.67
C ALA A 107 6.81 15.39 -2.60
N PRO A 108 6.04 14.30 -2.53
CA PRO A 108 5.00 14.15 -1.54
C PRO A 108 5.63 14.00 -0.15
N ARG A 109 4.98 14.55 0.87
CA ARG A 109 5.47 14.51 2.25
C ARG A 109 4.74 13.44 3.04
N LEU A 110 5.50 12.66 3.80
CA LEU A 110 4.94 11.69 4.73
C LEU A 110 4.11 12.43 5.77
N ALA A 111 2.79 12.19 5.79
CA ALA A 111 1.87 12.84 6.70
C ALA A 111 1.87 12.14 8.06
N TYR A 112 1.88 10.81 8.04
CA TYR A 112 1.86 9.99 9.24
C TYR A 112 2.71 8.72 9.07
N SER A 113 3.31 8.27 10.16
CA SER A 113 3.91 6.95 10.32
C SER A 113 3.53 6.45 11.70
N TRP A 114 2.90 5.28 11.77
CA TRP A 114 2.50 4.68 13.04
C TRP A 114 3.36 3.44 13.30
N GLY A 115 4.37 3.64 14.15
CA GLY A 115 5.22 2.56 14.63
C GLY A 115 4.48 1.73 15.68
N ASP A 116 4.34 0.43 15.45
CA ASP A 116 3.69 -0.45 16.45
C ASP A 116 4.00 -1.94 16.31
N LEU A 117 5.11 -2.28 15.65
CA LEU A 117 5.47 -3.68 15.41
C LEU A 117 6.96 -3.89 15.61
N SER A 118 7.46 -3.52 16.81
CA SER A 118 8.77 -4.00 17.26
C SER A 118 8.74 -5.51 17.33
N LEU A 119 9.53 -6.16 16.48
CA LEU A 119 9.72 -7.60 16.50
C LEU A 119 10.98 -7.92 17.28
N PRO A 120 11.13 -9.14 17.80
CA PRO A 120 12.42 -9.62 18.26
C PRO A 120 13.49 -9.46 17.17
N ASP A 121 14.71 -9.09 17.56
CA ASP A 121 15.81 -8.79 16.62
C ASP A 121 16.22 -10.00 15.77
N ASP A 122 15.91 -11.23 16.21
CA ASP A 122 16.20 -12.49 15.54
C ASP A 122 15.15 -12.88 14.48
N TRP A 123 14.13 -12.06 14.26
CA TRP A 123 13.05 -12.35 13.32
C TRP A 123 13.20 -11.56 12.03
N GLU A 124 13.15 -12.27 10.91
CA GLU A 124 13.19 -11.69 9.57
C GLU A 124 11.77 -11.54 9.02
N MET A 125 11.41 -10.33 8.58
CA MET A 125 10.12 -10.11 7.90
C MET A 125 10.26 -10.50 6.43
N MET A 126 9.52 -11.53 6.04
CA MET A 126 9.54 -12.07 4.67
C MET A 126 8.56 -11.35 3.76
N ASP A 127 7.39 -10.98 4.29
CA ASP A 127 6.35 -10.32 3.51
C ASP A 127 5.42 -9.49 4.39
N CYS A 128 4.80 -8.47 3.79
CA CYS A 128 3.77 -7.67 4.42
C CYS A 128 2.73 -7.23 3.39
N SER A 129 1.46 -7.40 3.73
CA SER A 129 0.33 -6.92 2.94
C SER A 129 -0.69 -6.21 3.80
N MET A 130 -1.44 -5.31 3.17
CA MET A 130 -2.50 -4.55 3.80
C MET A 130 -3.75 -4.57 2.93
N VAL A 131 -4.91 -4.67 3.57
CA VAL A 131 -6.21 -4.47 2.94
C VAL A 131 -6.96 -3.39 3.70
N TYR A 132 -7.53 -2.43 2.96
CA TYR A 132 -8.45 -1.44 3.52
C TYR A 132 -9.88 -1.98 3.56
N LEU A 133 -10.53 -1.87 4.72
CA LEU A 133 -11.84 -2.46 5.02
C LEU A 133 -12.98 -1.42 5.10
N GLY A 134 -12.69 -0.14 4.86
CA GLY A 134 -13.68 0.94 4.98
C GLY A 134 -13.77 1.53 6.39
N GLY A 135 -13.99 2.85 6.47
CA GLY A 135 -14.21 3.58 7.73
C GLY A 135 -12.95 3.65 8.60
N GLY A 136 -11.80 3.92 8.01
CA GLY A 136 -10.50 3.98 8.69
C GLY A 136 -9.96 2.64 9.16
N ARG A 137 -10.60 1.51 8.80
CA ARG A 137 -10.18 0.17 9.25
C ARG A 137 -9.32 -0.53 8.21
N PHE A 138 -8.32 -1.24 8.69
CA PHE A 138 -7.36 -1.97 7.88
C PHE A 138 -7.13 -3.37 8.48
N CYS A 139 -6.81 -4.32 7.62
CA CYS A 139 -6.24 -5.60 8.00
C CYS A 139 -4.80 -5.64 7.48
N VAL A 140 -3.83 -5.83 8.38
CA VAL A 140 -2.42 -5.96 8.01
C VAL A 140 -1.97 -7.38 8.31
N ALA A 141 -1.42 -8.05 7.30
CA ALA A 141 -0.79 -9.34 7.44
C ALA A 141 0.73 -9.18 7.31
N LYS A 142 1.48 -9.72 8.27
CA LYS A 142 2.94 -9.79 8.23
C LYS A 142 3.39 -11.24 8.33
N ILE A 143 4.39 -11.60 7.56
CA ILE A 143 4.98 -12.93 7.54
C ILE A 143 6.43 -12.82 8.00
N PHE A 144 6.79 -13.66 8.95
CA PHE A 144 8.09 -13.71 9.59
C PHE A 144 8.72 -15.09 9.44
N GLU A 145 10.04 -15.13 9.36
CA GLU A 145 10.85 -16.33 9.57
C GLU A 145 11.80 -16.08 10.74
N PHE A 146 12.06 -17.13 11.52
CA PHE A 146 13.03 -17.11 12.61
C PHE A 146 13.63 -18.50 12.82
N CYS A 147 14.79 -18.56 13.47
CA CYS A 147 15.49 -19.81 13.76
C CYS A 147 15.22 -20.26 15.20
N LEU A 148 14.86 -21.53 15.38
CA LEU A 148 14.78 -22.19 16.69
C LEU A 148 15.73 -23.39 16.67
N GLY A 149 16.96 -23.18 17.15
CA GLY A 149 18.06 -24.15 16.94
C GLY A 149 18.41 -24.23 15.46
N ASP A 150 18.46 -25.44 14.90
CA ASP A 150 18.75 -25.68 13.48
C ASP A 150 17.50 -25.57 12.58
N ASP A 151 16.31 -25.41 13.16
CA ASP A 151 15.05 -25.36 12.43
C ASP A 151 14.64 -23.91 12.07
N ARG A 152 14.29 -23.68 10.80
CA ARG A 152 13.56 -22.47 10.39
C ARG A 152 12.06 -22.63 10.60
N LYS A 153 11.45 -21.69 11.32
CA LYS A 153 10.01 -21.63 11.54
C LYS A 153 9.44 -20.36 10.90
N GLY A 154 8.24 -20.49 10.34
CA GLY A 154 7.50 -19.37 9.77
C GLY A 154 6.33 -18.99 10.66
N MET A 155 6.01 -17.70 10.68
CA MET A 155 4.87 -17.19 11.42
C MET A 155 4.18 -16.03 10.72
N GLY A 156 2.86 -16.10 10.62
CA GLY A 156 2.01 -15.03 10.11
C GLY A 156 1.31 -14.32 11.26
N VAL A 157 1.29 -12.99 11.25
CA VAL A 157 0.49 -12.18 12.16
C VAL A 157 -0.50 -11.37 11.35
N ILE A 158 -1.79 -11.57 11.62
CA ILE A 158 -2.87 -10.79 11.03
C ILE A 158 -3.40 -9.86 12.11
N SER A 159 -3.32 -8.56 11.89
CA SER A 159 -3.75 -7.53 12.84
C SER A 159 -4.85 -6.66 12.22
N GLY A 160 -5.94 -6.49 12.96
CA GLY A 160 -6.90 -5.42 12.68
C GLY A 160 -6.35 -4.09 13.18
N LEU A 161 -6.39 -3.05 12.37
CA LEU A 161 -6.01 -1.69 12.72
C LEU A 161 -7.17 -0.74 12.39
N GLU A 162 -7.31 0.32 13.16
CA GLU A 162 -8.26 1.40 12.87
C GLU A 162 -7.59 2.74 13.10
N VAL A 163 -7.70 3.64 12.14
CA VAL A 163 -7.19 5.00 12.27
C VAL A 163 -8.39 5.92 12.49
N VAL A 164 -8.38 6.59 13.64
CA VAL A 164 -9.46 7.45 14.11
C VAL A 164 -8.95 8.88 14.33
N ARG A 165 -9.88 9.83 14.36
CA ARG A 165 -9.60 11.21 14.77
C ARG A 165 -9.68 11.33 16.28
N GLN A 166 -8.66 11.90 16.89
CA GLN A 166 -8.61 12.14 18.33
C GLN A 166 -7.97 13.50 18.66
N GLY A 167 -8.49 14.16 19.70
CA GLY A 167 -7.94 15.40 20.25
C GLY A 167 -8.37 16.69 19.53
N GLU A 168 -7.83 17.81 20.01
CA GLU A 168 -8.02 19.16 19.44
C GLU A 168 -6.65 19.86 19.28
N PRO A 169 -6.22 20.23 18.05
CA PRO A 169 -6.88 19.92 16.79
C PRO A 169 -6.87 18.42 16.50
N SER A 170 -7.90 17.93 15.81
CA SER A 170 -8.08 16.51 15.45
C SER A 170 -6.83 15.95 14.75
N LYS A 171 -6.16 14.99 15.37
CA LYS A 171 -5.03 14.23 14.81
C LYS A 171 -5.46 12.81 14.48
N LEU A 172 -4.89 12.24 13.41
CA LEU A 172 -5.05 10.81 13.11
C LEU A 172 -4.22 9.95 14.06
N VAL A 173 -4.90 9.06 14.79
CA VAL A 173 -4.30 8.12 15.74
C VAL A 173 -4.67 6.71 15.33
N MET A 174 -3.69 5.80 15.39
CA MET A 174 -3.89 4.38 15.13
C MET A 174 -4.28 3.66 16.42
N VAL A 175 -5.35 2.88 16.34
CA VAL A 175 -5.84 1.95 17.35
C VAL A 175 -5.60 0.54 16.84
N LYS A 176 -4.87 -0.25 17.62
CA LYS A 176 -4.64 -1.67 17.34
C LYS A 176 -5.78 -2.50 17.90
N HIS A 177 -6.41 -3.30 17.04
CA HIS A 177 -7.42 -4.26 17.43
C HIS A 177 -6.78 -5.64 17.69
N LYS A 178 -7.59 -6.69 17.72
CA LYS A 178 -7.11 -8.06 17.91
C LYS A 178 -6.11 -8.44 16.80
N SER A 179 -5.01 -9.07 17.21
CA SER A 179 -4.07 -9.76 16.34
C SER A 179 -4.24 -11.27 16.48
N LYS A 180 -4.12 -12.00 15.38
CA LYS A 180 -4.05 -13.47 15.37
C LYS A 180 -2.72 -13.92 14.82
N LEU A 181 -2.18 -14.95 15.47
CA LEU A 181 -0.87 -15.51 15.18
C LEU A 181 -1.05 -16.90 14.56
N TYR A 182 -0.34 -17.14 13.47
CA TYR A 182 -0.38 -18.38 12.72
C TYR A 182 1.03 -18.91 12.62
N LYS A 183 1.29 -20.12 13.11
CA LYS A 183 2.57 -20.77 12.86
C LYS A 183 2.44 -21.61 11.60
N PHE A 184 3.48 -21.58 10.78
CA PHE A 184 3.56 -22.50 9.66
C PHE A 184 4.96 -23.12 9.57
N THR A 185 4.99 -24.43 9.42
CA THR A 185 6.15 -25.18 8.94
C THR A 185 5.99 -25.35 7.44
N ARG A 186 7.06 -25.58 6.67
CA ARG A 186 6.98 -25.84 5.22
C ARG A 186 5.89 -26.90 4.93
N GLY A 187 4.69 -26.45 4.53
CA GLY A 187 3.56 -27.30 4.16
C GLY A 187 2.32 -27.30 5.08
N GLU A 188 2.34 -26.72 6.28
CA GLU A 188 1.18 -26.74 7.21
C GLU A 188 0.95 -25.38 7.88
N ILE A 189 -0.30 -24.91 7.91
CA ILE A 189 -0.71 -23.69 8.64
C ILE A 189 -1.51 -24.11 9.87
N GLN A 190 -1.01 -23.78 11.07
CA GLN A 190 -1.70 -24.00 12.33
C GLN A 190 -2.09 -22.66 12.95
N CYS A 191 -3.40 -22.46 13.18
CA CYS A 191 -3.89 -21.27 13.88
C CYS A 191 -3.65 -21.41 15.39
N ILE A 192 -3.05 -20.39 15.99
CA ILE A 192 -2.87 -20.32 17.44
C ILE A 192 -3.78 -19.20 17.94
N LEU A 193 -4.79 -19.61 18.73
CA LEU A 193 -5.77 -18.70 19.33
C LEU A 193 -5.19 -18.01 20.58
#